data_AF-A0AAE7D9G0-F1
#
_entry.id   AF-A0AAE7D9G0-F1
#
_cell.length_a   1.000
_cell.length_b   1.000
_cell.length_c   1.000
_cell.angle_alpha   90.00
_cell.angle_beta   90.00
_cell.angle_gamma   90.00
#
_symmetry.space_group_name_H-M   'P 1'
#
loop_
_entity.id
_entity.type
_entity.pdbx_description
1 polymer ?
#
loop_
_entity_poly.entity_id
_entity_poly.type
_entity_poly.pdbx_seq_one_letter_code
_entity_poly.pdbx_strand_id
1 'polypeptide(L)'
;MYLLLKRLPFLLTVIVFLASCRKGEMPEEHYFGKVSITLLNLPNTPKIMMYFDGKQLDTIRAVGDGSHFVLPAGKQGKLSAYDAGKQELLADTMITIAANSTQQFRFAYSAELGLKGFVGSGGGGSVPVDSFDVQLFNNLSASFYPLEKYDLAFIFADPDSGEIFDYPLVVKGWTRKKLSAVIRMRAVNDNKHVYTYAAKLIDPATGQVVLQPDGSEFFVFTGDNLAGKSKITTVADDNNGAIMTNEIEL
;
A
#
# COMPACT_ATOMS: atom_id res chain seq x y z
N MET A 1 19.97 59.12 -55.55
CA MET A 1 19.21 59.23 -54.28
C MET A 1 17.73 58.81 -54.37
N TYR A 2 17.07 58.91 -55.53
CA TYR A 2 15.65 58.53 -55.70
C TYR A 2 15.35 57.01 -55.78
N LEU A 3 16.33 56.16 -56.09
CA LEU A 3 16.18 54.70 -56.20
C LEU A 3 16.15 53.98 -54.84
N LEU A 4 16.77 54.56 -53.81
CA LEU A 4 16.81 54.02 -52.45
C LEU A 4 15.47 54.22 -51.70
N LEU A 5 14.79 55.34 -51.94
CA LEU A 5 13.49 55.65 -51.32
C LEU A 5 12.36 54.72 -51.80
N LYS A 6 12.38 54.27 -53.06
CA LYS A 6 11.33 53.39 -53.61
C LYS A 6 11.39 51.94 -53.09
N ARG A 7 12.55 51.48 -52.62
CA ARG A 7 12.71 50.13 -52.06
C ARG A 7 12.56 50.06 -50.54
N LEU A 8 12.52 51.23 -49.89
CA LEU A 8 12.30 51.36 -48.45
C LEU A 8 11.01 50.70 -47.93
N PRO A 9 9.83 50.84 -48.56
CA PRO A 9 8.62 50.18 -48.06
C PRO A 9 8.70 48.66 -48.17
N PHE A 10 9.34 48.12 -49.22
CA PHE A 10 9.53 46.68 -49.37
C PHE A 10 10.47 46.11 -48.29
N LEU A 11 11.53 46.85 -47.98
CA LEU A 11 12.48 46.47 -46.94
C LEU A 11 11.85 46.53 -45.53
N LEU A 12 10.97 47.52 -45.29
CA LEU A 12 10.21 47.62 -44.05
C LEU A 12 9.23 46.45 -43.87
N THR A 13 8.53 46.04 -44.95
CA THR A 13 7.61 44.90 -44.93
C THR A 13 8.34 43.59 -44.63
N VAL A 14 9.52 43.37 -45.20
CA VAL A 14 10.35 42.19 -44.92
C VAL A 14 10.81 42.15 -43.46
N ILE A 15 11.16 43.30 -42.86
CA ILE A 15 11.56 43.38 -41.45
C ILE A 15 10.39 43.09 -40.52
N VAL A 16 9.17 43.55 -40.84
CA VAL A 16 7.96 43.25 -40.05
C VAL A 16 7.61 41.76 -40.09
N PHE A 17 7.76 41.10 -41.24
CA PHE A 17 7.55 39.65 -41.35
C PHE A 17 8.60 38.84 -40.59
N LEU A 18 9.87 39.29 -40.54
CA LEU A 18 10.92 38.64 -39.74
C LEU A 18 10.73 38.84 -38.23
N ALA A 19 10.18 39.98 -37.79
CA ALA A 19 9.90 40.25 -36.39
C ALA A 19 8.62 39.57 -35.86
N SER A 20 7.69 39.17 -36.75
CA SER A 20 6.42 38.53 -36.38
C SER A 20 6.54 37.03 -36.07
N CYS A 21 7.69 36.41 -36.36
CA CYS A 21 8.00 35.02 -35.98
C CYS A 21 8.79 34.96 -34.67
N ARG A 22 8.32 35.62 -33.61
CA ARG A 22 8.73 35.20 -32.26
C ARG A 22 7.98 33.91 -31.96
N LYS A 23 8.66 32.78 -32.18
CA LYS A 23 8.22 31.47 -31.67
C LYS A 23 8.11 31.62 -30.17
N GLY A 24 6.89 31.89 -29.68
CA GLY A 24 6.60 31.89 -28.26
C GLY A 24 7.09 30.57 -27.70
N GLU A 25 7.80 30.63 -26.57
CA GLU A 25 8.13 29.42 -25.82
C GLU A 25 6.82 28.65 -25.61
N MET A 26 6.81 27.37 -26.01
CA MET A 26 5.64 26.54 -25.76
C MET A 26 5.40 26.56 -24.25
N PRO A 27 4.15 26.78 -23.79
CA PRO A 27 3.87 26.78 -22.37
C PRO A 27 4.41 25.49 -21.76
N GLU A 28 5.06 25.58 -20.59
CA GLU A 28 5.45 24.39 -19.85
C GLU A 28 4.21 23.51 -19.65
N GLU A 29 4.26 22.28 -20.17
CA GLU A 29 3.16 21.34 -20.01
C GLU A 29 3.07 20.93 -18.54
N HIS A 30 2.12 21.49 -17.81
CA HIS A 30 1.84 21.09 -16.44
C HIS A 30 0.93 19.88 -16.42
N TYR A 31 1.52 18.74 -16.05
CA TYR A 31 0.78 17.51 -15.81
C TYR A 31 0.33 17.43 -14.36
N PHE A 32 -0.85 16.86 -14.14
CA PHE A 32 -1.39 16.60 -12.82
C PHE A 32 -1.74 15.12 -12.68
N GLY A 33 -1.67 14.62 -11.45
CA GLY A 33 -2.17 13.31 -11.06
C GLY A 33 -3.20 13.46 -9.95
N LYS A 34 -4.07 12.46 -9.81
CA LYS A 34 -5.02 12.35 -8.71
C LYS A 34 -4.51 11.33 -7.69
N VAL A 35 -4.52 11.69 -6.41
CA VAL A 35 -4.28 10.79 -5.29
C VAL A 35 -5.60 10.60 -4.55
N SER A 36 -6.09 9.38 -4.49
CA SER A 36 -7.27 8.99 -3.73
C SER A 36 -6.83 8.29 -2.45
N ILE A 37 -7.38 8.68 -1.30
CA ILE A 37 -7.05 8.07 -0.02
C ILE A 37 -8.33 7.65 0.69
N THR A 38 -8.47 6.35 0.93
CA THR A 38 -9.58 5.78 1.69
C THR A 38 -9.09 5.39 3.07
N LEU A 39 -9.76 5.89 4.12
CA LEU A 39 -9.51 5.48 5.49
C LEU A 39 -10.36 4.24 5.79
N LEU A 40 -9.73 3.13 6.18
CA LEU A 40 -10.45 1.92 6.55
C LEU A 40 -11.31 2.16 7.80
N ASN A 41 -12.53 1.61 7.79
CA ASN A 41 -13.45 1.69 8.91
C ASN A 41 -13.11 0.62 9.96
N LEU A 42 -12.17 0.95 10.84
CA LEU A 42 -11.76 0.09 11.94
C LEU A 42 -12.21 0.64 13.30
N PRO A 43 -12.28 -0.20 14.34
CA PRO A 43 -12.62 0.27 15.68
C PRO A 43 -11.67 1.38 16.15
N ASN A 44 -12.25 2.43 16.70
CA ASN A 44 -11.54 3.56 17.30
C ASN A 44 -10.60 4.31 16.33
N THR A 45 -10.90 4.32 15.03
CA THR A 45 -10.17 5.13 14.05
C THR A 45 -10.44 6.63 14.27
N PRO A 46 -9.42 7.45 14.60
CA PRO A 46 -9.57 8.88 14.75
C PRO A 46 -9.67 9.57 13.39
N LYS A 47 -9.93 10.87 13.40
CA LYS A 47 -9.77 11.69 12.20
C LYS A 47 -8.28 11.74 11.82
N ILE A 48 -7.96 11.55 10.55
CA ILE A 48 -6.58 11.51 10.06
C ILE A 48 -6.33 12.74 9.19
N MET A 49 -5.28 13.50 9.47
CA MET A 49 -4.84 14.60 8.61
C MET A 49 -3.80 14.09 7.62
N MET A 50 -4.01 14.38 6.35
CA MET A 50 -3.11 14.00 5.27
C MET A 50 -2.24 15.17 4.86
N TYR A 51 -0.96 14.89 4.61
CA TYR A 51 0.03 15.86 4.16
C TYR A 51 0.79 15.31 2.94
N PHE A 52 1.16 16.19 2.02
CA PHE A 52 2.11 15.89 0.95
C PHE A 52 3.23 16.92 0.98
N ASP A 53 4.47 16.46 1.12
CA ASP A 53 5.67 17.30 1.28
C ASP A 53 5.51 18.39 2.35
N GLY A 54 4.91 18.03 3.49
CA GLY A 54 4.68 18.92 4.63
C GLY A 54 3.52 19.90 4.45
N LYS A 55 2.87 19.95 3.28
CA LYS A 55 1.65 20.74 3.07
C LYS A 55 0.43 19.90 3.41
N GLN A 56 -0.44 20.42 4.27
CA GLN A 56 -1.72 19.77 4.59
C GLN A 56 -2.59 19.70 3.33
N LEU A 57 -3.11 18.51 3.06
CA LEU A 57 -4.08 18.27 2.01
C LEU A 57 -5.49 18.44 2.57
N ASP A 58 -5.92 17.54 3.45
CA ASP A 58 -7.23 17.58 4.12
C ASP A 58 -7.26 16.61 5.32
N THR A 59 -8.36 16.60 6.06
CA THR A 59 -8.68 15.63 7.12
C THR A 59 -9.65 14.58 6.61
N ILE A 60 -9.21 13.33 6.54
CA ILE A 60 -10.00 12.18 6.09
C ILE A 60 -10.72 11.51 7.28
N ARG A 61 -11.88 10.91 7.01
CA ARG A 61 -12.71 10.17 7.98
C ARG A 61 -13.05 8.80 7.44
N ALA A 62 -13.31 7.84 8.32
CA ALA A 62 -13.52 6.44 7.97
C ALA A 62 -14.87 6.16 7.28
N VAL A 63 -15.72 7.19 7.12
CA VAL A 63 -17.06 7.08 6.52
C VAL A 63 -17.09 7.93 5.25
N GLY A 64 -17.28 7.30 4.08
CA GLY A 64 -17.38 7.94 2.76
C GLY A 64 -16.45 7.34 1.69
N ASP A 65 -16.50 7.89 0.47
CA ASP A 65 -15.79 7.41 -0.73
C ASP A 65 -14.26 7.69 -0.75
N GLY A 66 -13.67 7.98 0.41
CA GLY A 66 -12.31 8.50 0.53
C GLY A 66 -12.20 9.97 0.12
N SER A 67 -10.97 10.48 0.10
CA SER A 67 -10.65 11.86 -0.28
C SER A 67 -9.74 11.88 -1.50
N HIS A 68 -9.96 12.83 -2.40
CA HIS A 68 -9.21 12.96 -3.64
C HIS A 68 -8.42 14.27 -3.67
N PHE A 69 -7.16 14.18 -4.09
CA PHE A 69 -6.24 15.31 -4.15
C PHE A 69 -5.63 15.39 -5.55
N VAL A 70 -5.65 16.57 -6.16
CA VAL A 70 -4.97 16.80 -7.44
C VAL A 70 -3.62 17.43 -7.14
N LEU A 71 -2.54 16.76 -7.55
CA LEU A 71 -1.16 17.14 -7.27
C LEU A 71 -0.37 17.27 -8.57
N PRO A 72 0.66 18.15 -8.64
CA PRO A 72 1.56 18.23 -9.79
C PRO A 72 2.24 16.88 -10.03
N ALA A 73 2.20 16.41 -11.27
CA ALA A 73 2.79 15.15 -11.68
C ALA A 73 4.31 15.24 -11.87
N GLY A 74 4.97 14.08 -11.90
CA GLY A 74 6.42 13.96 -12.13
C GLY A 74 7.29 14.23 -10.90
N LYS A 75 6.70 14.72 -9.80
CA LYS A 75 7.41 14.90 -8.53
C LYS A 75 7.24 13.67 -7.64
N GLN A 76 8.36 13.19 -7.11
CA GLN A 76 8.36 12.31 -5.95
C GLN A 76 8.22 13.15 -4.70
N GLY A 77 7.35 12.75 -3.78
CA GLY A 77 7.12 13.44 -2.53
C GLY A 77 6.65 12.50 -1.43
N LYS A 78 6.68 12.99 -0.20
CA LYS A 78 6.30 12.23 0.99
C LYS A 78 4.82 12.45 1.30
N LEU A 79 4.04 11.38 1.23
CA LEU A 79 2.68 11.33 1.73
C LEU A 79 2.71 10.93 3.20
N SER A 80 2.09 11.72 4.09
CA SER A 80 2.11 11.48 5.53
C SER A 80 0.71 11.55 6.12
N ALA A 81 0.45 10.71 7.11
CA ALA A 81 -0.80 10.64 7.87
C ALA A 81 -0.55 11.00 9.34
N TYR A 82 -1.34 11.91 9.88
CA TYR A 82 -1.25 12.36 11.27
C TYR A 82 -2.58 12.15 12.00
N ASP A 83 -2.52 11.89 13.31
CA ASP A 83 -3.69 11.95 14.18
C ASP A 83 -4.14 13.42 14.30
N ALA A 84 -5.39 13.73 13.93
CA ALA A 84 -5.90 15.10 13.94
C ALA A 84 -6.02 15.70 15.35
N GLY A 85 -6.28 14.87 16.37
CA GLY A 85 -6.44 15.31 17.75
C GLY A 85 -5.11 15.48 18.47
N LYS A 86 -4.14 14.60 18.20
CA LYS A 86 -2.83 14.59 18.88
C LYS A 86 -1.71 15.27 18.08
N GLN A 87 -1.92 15.52 16.79
CA GLN A 87 -0.89 15.98 15.86
C GLN A 87 0.35 15.05 15.81
N GLU A 88 0.14 13.76 16.07
CA GLU A 88 1.20 12.75 16.05
C GLU A 88 1.31 12.13 14.65
N LEU A 89 2.54 11.95 14.15
CA LEU A 89 2.78 11.21 12.91
C LEU A 89 2.41 9.73 13.09
N LEU A 90 1.50 9.24 12.27
CA LEU A 90 1.04 7.85 12.32
C LEU A 90 1.84 6.97 11.36
N ALA A 91 1.98 7.40 10.11
CA ALA A 91 2.82 6.76 9.10
C ALA A 91 3.12 7.73 7.96
N ASP A 92 4.16 7.42 7.18
CA ASP A 92 4.46 8.08 5.93
C ASP A 92 4.92 7.07 4.85
N THR A 93 4.89 7.52 3.60
CA THR A 93 5.41 6.77 2.46
C THR A 93 5.85 7.73 1.35
N MET A 94 6.81 7.30 0.53
CA MET A 94 7.26 8.04 -0.64
C MET A 94 6.42 7.63 -1.85
N ILE A 95 5.84 8.61 -2.55
CA ILE A 95 5.03 8.37 -3.75
C ILE A 95 5.52 9.25 -4.90
N THR A 96 5.36 8.78 -6.13
CA THR A 96 5.60 9.58 -7.34
C THR A 96 4.27 9.88 -7.99
N ILE A 97 3.95 11.15 -8.20
CA ILE A 97 2.67 11.53 -8.80
C ILE A 97 2.70 11.24 -10.31
N ALA A 98 2.05 10.18 -10.74
CA ALA A 98 1.91 9.83 -12.15
C ALA A 98 0.99 10.83 -12.88
N ALA A 99 1.38 11.23 -14.09
CA ALA A 99 0.63 12.14 -14.92
C ALA A 99 -0.68 11.51 -15.42
N ASN A 100 -1.77 12.27 -15.41
CA ASN A 100 -3.07 11.91 -15.97
C ASN A 100 -3.64 10.59 -15.45
N SER A 101 -3.29 10.19 -14.22
CA SER A 101 -3.74 8.96 -13.60
C SER A 101 -4.31 9.18 -12.20
N THR A 102 -5.03 8.18 -11.69
CA THR A 102 -5.47 8.14 -10.29
C THR A 102 -4.71 7.05 -9.55
N GLN A 103 -3.96 7.44 -8.53
CA GLN A 103 -3.32 6.52 -7.59
C GLN A 103 -4.23 6.37 -6.37
N GLN A 104 -4.51 5.13 -5.99
CA GLN A 104 -5.40 4.83 -4.88
C GLN A 104 -4.60 4.28 -3.71
N PHE A 105 -4.73 4.93 -2.57
CA PHE A 105 -4.13 4.53 -1.32
C PHE A 105 -5.23 4.20 -0.33
N ARG A 106 -4.98 3.19 0.49
CA ARG A 106 -5.79 2.89 1.67
C ARG A 106 -4.94 3.16 2.89
N PHE A 107 -5.53 3.74 3.92
CA PHE A 107 -4.87 3.96 5.20
C PHE A 107 -5.65 3.22 6.27
N ALA A 108 -4.96 2.42 7.08
CA ALA A 108 -5.53 1.74 8.22
C ALA A 108 -5.01 2.37 9.50
N TYR A 109 -5.92 2.61 10.44
CA TYR A 109 -5.57 2.90 11.82
C TYR A 109 -6.57 2.26 12.77
N SER A 110 -6.07 1.56 13.78
CA SER A 110 -6.83 1.13 14.95
C SER A 110 -5.88 1.04 16.15
N ALA A 111 -6.14 1.86 17.17
CA ALA A 111 -5.35 1.83 18.40
C ALA A 111 -5.51 0.48 19.13
N GLU A 112 -6.72 -0.08 19.10
CA GLU A 112 -7.06 -1.36 19.71
C GLU A 112 -6.31 -2.52 19.06
N LEU A 113 -6.29 -2.56 17.72
CA LEU A 113 -5.54 -3.56 16.99
C LEU A 113 -4.05 -3.23 16.90
N GLY A 114 -3.60 -2.06 17.36
CA GLY A 114 -2.23 -1.59 17.18
C GLY A 114 -1.83 -1.34 15.73
N LEU A 115 -2.80 -1.25 14.82
CA LEU A 115 -2.59 -1.12 13.38
C LEU A 115 -2.45 0.35 13.01
N LYS A 116 -1.38 0.74 12.31
CA LYS A 116 -1.25 2.05 11.67
C LYS A 116 -0.38 1.96 10.42
N GLY A 117 -0.87 2.44 9.28
CA GLY A 117 -0.09 2.46 8.04
C GLY A 117 -0.91 2.54 6.76
N PHE A 118 -0.21 2.78 5.65
CA PHE A 118 -0.77 2.59 4.32
C PHE A 118 -0.89 1.10 4.01
N VAL A 119 -1.99 0.72 3.36
CA VAL A 119 -2.34 -0.67 3.05
C VAL A 119 -2.45 -0.83 1.54
N GLY A 120 -1.91 -1.95 1.04
CA GLY A 120 -1.75 -2.18 -0.39
C GLY A 120 -0.57 -1.39 -0.98
N SER A 121 -0.39 -1.48 -2.30
CA SER A 121 0.81 -0.99 -2.98
C SER A 121 0.73 0.45 -3.50
N GLY A 122 -0.37 1.19 -3.28
CA GLY A 122 -0.55 2.55 -3.83
C GLY A 122 -0.67 2.62 -5.36
N GLY A 123 -0.29 1.56 -6.07
CA GLY A 123 -0.65 1.30 -7.46
C GLY A 123 -2.00 0.61 -7.48
N GLY A 124 -3.01 1.22 -8.10
CA GLY A 124 -4.35 0.66 -8.26
C GLY A 124 -4.43 -0.59 -9.14
N GLY A 125 -3.46 -1.51 -9.05
CA GLY A 125 -3.53 -2.81 -9.69
C GLY A 125 -4.59 -3.65 -9.00
N SER A 126 -5.63 -4.02 -9.73
CA SER A 126 -6.59 -5.02 -9.27
C SER A 126 -5.85 -6.32 -8.95
N VAL A 127 -6.23 -6.97 -7.86
CA VAL A 127 -5.73 -8.31 -7.54
C VAL A 127 -6.30 -9.27 -8.59
N PRO A 128 -5.47 -10.07 -9.29
CA PRO A 128 -5.96 -11.06 -10.24
C PRO A 128 -6.95 -12.03 -9.60
N VAL A 129 -7.94 -12.50 -10.37
CA VAL A 129 -9.02 -13.38 -9.85
C VAL A 129 -8.52 -14.75 -9.39
N ASP A 130 -7.33 -15.16 -9.82
CA ASP A 130 -6.69 -16.41 -9.41
C ASP A 130 -5.70 -16.23 -8.24
N SER A 131 -5.62 -15.02 -7.70
CA SER A 131 -4.64 -14.60 -6.70
C SER A 131 -5.32 -13.84 -5.56
N PHE A 132 -4.60 -13.66 -4.47
CA PHE A 132 -4.98 -12.76 -3.38
C PHE A 132 -3.76 -12.03 -2.84
N ASP A 133 -3.98 -10.83 -2.29
CA ASP A 133 -2.97 -10.05 -1.59
C ASP A 133 -3.23 -10.11 -0.08
N VAL A 134 -2.20 -10.39 0.71
CA VAL A 134 -2.27 -10.41 2.16
C VAL A 134 -1.14 -9.59 2.79
N GLN A 135 -1.46 -8.87 3.85
CA GLN A 135 -0.48 -8.33 4.79
C GLN A 135 -0.74 -8.90 6.18
N LEU A 136 0.31 -9.36 6.84
CA LEU A 136 0.23 -9.97 8.16
C LEU A 136 0.64 -8.94 9.21
N PHE A 137 -0.23 -8.70 10.19
CA PHE A 137 0.06 -7.80 11.31
C PHE A 137 0.45 -8.60 12.54
N ASN A 138 1.67 -8.39 13.04
CA ASN A 138 2.16 -9.10 14.23
C ASN A 138 1.60 -8.46 15.50
N ASN A 139 0.60 -9.08 16.11
CA ASN A 139 0.03 -8.66 17.38
C ASN A 139 0.38 -9.61 18.54
N LEU A 140 1.36 -10.50 18.35
CA LEU A 140 1.74 -11.50 19.34
C LEU A 140 2.28 -10.85 20.63
N SER A 141 1.89 -11.40 21.77
CA SER A 141 2.26 -10.95 23.10
C SER A 141 3.68 -11.35 23.43
N ALA A 142 4.35 -10.51 24.24
CA ALA A 142 5.69 -10.83 24.73
C ALA A 142 5.71 -11.99 25.74
N SER A 143 4.56 -12.33 26.32
CA SER A 143 4.44 -13.35 27.36
C SER A 143 4.65 -14.76 26.80
N PHE A 144 4.09 -15.03 25.62
CA PHE A 144 4.24 -16.32 24.94
C PHE A 144 5.27 -16.26 23.81
N TYR A 145 5.42 -15.11 23.16
CA TYR A 145 6.31 -14.91 22.02
C TYR A 145 7.33 -13.80 22.34
N PRO A 146 8.39 -14.09 23.11
CA PRO A 146 9.26 -13.08 23.71
C PRO A 146 10.08 -12.28 22.69
N LEU A 147 10.40 -12.87 21.53
CA LEU A 147 11.18 -12.18 20.51
C LEU A 147 10.39 -11.01 19.92
N GLU A 148 11.09 -9.92 19.63
CA GLU A 148 10.48 -8.76 18.96
C GLU A 148 10.17 -9.07 17.48
N LYS A 149 10.91 -10.01 16.88
CA LYS A 149 10.86 -10.32 15.45
C LYS A 149 10.91 -11.82 15.25
N TYR A 150 10.11 -12.29 14.29
CA TYR A 150 10.11 -13.67 13.82
C TYR A 150 10.26 -13.68 12.30
N ASP A 151 10.76 -14.77 11.75
CA ASP A 151 10.62 -15.04 10.33
C ASP A 151 9.31 -15.84 10.12
N LEU A 152 8.64 -15.65 8.98
CA LEU A 152 7.47 -16.44 8.61
C LEU A 152 7.80 -17.33 7.42
N ALA A 153 7.68 -18.64 7.60
CA ALA A 153 7.66 -19.61 6.51
C ALA A 153 6.22 -20.05 6.25
N PHE A 154 5.86 -20.26 4.99
CA PHE A 154 4.49 -20.58 4.61
C PHE A 154 4.35 -22.01 4.13
N ILE A 155 3.20 -22.60 4.40
CA ILE A 155 2.76 -23.88 3.86
C ILE A 155 1.36 -23.72 3.27
N PHE A 156 0.97 -24.61 2.38
CA PHE A 156 -0.39 -24.67 1.86
C PHE A 156 -0.86 -26.10 1.68
N ALA A 157 -2.16 -26.32 1.85
CA ALA A 157 -2.81 -27.57 1.52
C ALA A 157 -3.38 -27.49 0.10
N ASP A 158 -3.05 -28.47 -0.75
CA ASP A 158 -3.71 -28.61 -2.04
C ASP A 158 -5.16 -29.07 -1.82
N PRO A 159 -6.16 -28.36 -2.38
CA PRO A 159 -7.55 -28.66 -2.11
C PRO A 159 -8.07 -29.93 -2.77
N ASP A 160 -7.36 -30.49 -3.75
CA ASP A 160 -7.77 -31.72 -4.45
C ASP A 160 -7.19 -32.96 -3.76
N SER A 161 -5.92 -32.92 -3.36
CA SER A 161 -5.24 -34.07 -2.72
C SER A 161 -5.25 -34.02 -1.19
N GLY A 162 -5.39 -32.83 -0.60
CA GLY A 162 -5.20 -32.60 0.84
C GLY A 162 -3.74 -32.63 1.29
N GLU A 163 -2.78 -32.80 0.37
CA GLU A 163 -1.35 -32.80 0.69
C GLU A 163 -0.87 -31.41 1.09
N ILE A 164 0.05 -31.36 2.05
CA ILE A 164 0.65 -30.12 2.55
C ILE A 164 2.01 -29.92 1.91
N PHE A 165 2.21 -28.73 1.33
CA PHE A 165 3.44 -28.34 0.67
C PHE A 165 4.05 -27.10 1.30
N ASP A 166 5.38 -27.01 1.30
CA ASP A 166 6.08 -25.78 1.62
C ASP A 166 5.87 -24.76 0.49
N TYR A 167 5.65 -23.51 0.88
CA TYR A 167 5.59 -22.39 -0.04
C TYR A 167 6.96 -21.67 -0.04
N PRO A 168 7.54 -21.34 -1.20
CA PRO A 168 8.94 -20.94 -1.31
C PRO A 168 9.27 -19.54 -0.74
N LEU A 169 8.26 -18.79 -0.29
CA LEU A 169 8.44 -17.47 0.29
C LEU A 169 8.74 -17.56 1.79
N VAL A 170 9.69 -16.74 2.24
CA VAL A 170 9.91 -16.47 3.66
C VAL A 170 9.88 -14.97 3.90
N VAL A 171 9.06 -14.50 4.84
CA VAL A 171 9.08 -13.10 5.29
C VAL A 171 10.08 -12.99 6.43
N LYS A 172 11.16 -12.25 6.20
CA LYS A 172 12.22 -12.06 7.19
C LYS A 172 11.93 -10.88 8.12
N GLY A 173 12.22 -11.05 9.41
CA GLY A 173 12.20 -9.98 10.41
C GLY A 173 10.82 -9.36 10.66
N TRP A 174 9.75 -10.16 10.58
CA TRP A 174 8.38 -9.74 10.86
C TRP A 174 8.23 -9.26 12.31
N THR A 175 8.18 -7.94 12.47
CA THR A 175 8.35 -7.26 13.76
C THR A 175 7.01 -7.04 14.45
N ARG A 176 6.97 -7.22 15.78
CA ARG A 176 5.80 -6.94 16.63
C ARG A 176 5.25 -5.54 16.38
N LYS A 177 3.92 -5.44 16.33
CA LYS A 177 3.12 -4.24 16.02
C LYS A 177 3.41 -3.62 14.66
N LYS A 178 3.85 -4.41 13.67
CA LYS A 178 4.03 -3.96 12.28
C LYS A 178 3.32 -4.88 11.30
N LEU A 179 2.89 -4.28 10.18
CA LEU A 179 2.46 -5.01 8.99
C LEU A 179 3.68 -5.56 8.25
N SER A 180 3.52 -6.74 7.65
CA SER A 180 4.43 -7.23 6.62
C SER A 180 4.31 -6.38 5.35
N ALA A 181 5.26 -6.57 4.43
CA ALA A 181 5.05 -6.21 3.03
C ALA A 181 3.82 -6.97 2.47
N VAL A 182 3.25 -6.44 1.38
CA VAL A 182 2.18 -7.14 0.65
C VAL A 182 2.74 -8.43 0.06
N ILE A 183 2.06 -9.54 0.35
CA ILE A 183 2.37 -10.85 -0.18
C ILE A 183 1.26 -11.23 -1.15
N ARG A 184 1.61 -11.57 -2.38
CA ARG A 184 0.68 -12.11 -3.37
C ARG A 184 0.81 -13.63 -3.41
N MET A 185 -0.29 -14.33 -3.21
CA MET A 185 -0.36 -15.78 -3.26
C MET A 185 -1.46 -16.23 -4.24
N ARG A 186 -1.38 -17.48 -4.67
CA ARG A 186 -2.38 -18.07 -5.56
C ARG A 186 -3.64 -18.38 -4.74
N ALA A 187 -4.81 -17.92 -5.18
CA ALA A 187 -6.06 -18.14 -4.45
C ALA A 187 -6.67 -19.51 -4.76
N VAL A 188 -6.58 -19.96 -6.02
CA VAL A 188 -7.22 -21.19 -6.49
C VAL A 188 -6.28 -22.01 -7.36
N ASN A 189 -6.45 -23.34 -7.34
CA ASN A 189 -5.76 -24.26 -8.24
C ASN A 189 -6.33 -24.21 -9.67
N ASP A 190 -5.86 -25.10 -10.55
CA ASP A 190 -6.32 -25.14 -11.94
C ASP A 190 -7.81 -25.51 -12.06
N ASN A 191 -8.32 -26.31 -11.11
CA ASN A 191 -9.72 -26.72 -10.99
C ASN A 191 -10.62 -25.69 -10.29
N LYS A 192 -10.09 -24.50 -9.97
CA LYS A 192 -10.80 -23.41 -9.27
C LYS A 192 -11.17 -23.70 -7.82
N HIS A 193 -10.58 -24.73 -7.19
CA HIS A 193 -10.72 -24.96 -5.76
C HIS A 193 -9.73 -24.08 -4.98
N VAL A 194 -10.15 -23.62 -3.80
CA VAL A 194 -9.44 -22.60 -3.01
C VAL A 194 -8.34 -23.25 -2.19
N TYR A 195 -7.12 -22.70 -2.24
CA TYR A 195 -6.02 -23.13 -1.38
C TYR A 195 -6.24 -22.69 0.06
N THR A 196 -5.81 -23.51 1.02
CA THR A 196 -5.68 -23.11 2.43
C THR A 196 -4.22 -22.89 2.75
N TYR A 197 -3.87 -21.71 3.28
CA TYR A 197 -2.51 -21.36 3.67
C TYR A 197 -2.37 -21.29 5.20
N ALA A 198 -1.20 -21.72 5.66
CA ALA A 198 -0.76 -21.55 7.04
C ALA A 198 0.68 -21.03 7.10
N ALA A 199 1.06 -20.48 8.24
CA ALA A 199 2.38 -19.94 8.49
C ALA A 199 3.01 -20.56 9.73
N LYS A 200 4.32 -20.77 9.67
CA LYS A 200 5.18 -21.21 10.77
C LYS A 200 5.98 -20.01 11.28
N LEU A 201 6.05 -19.86 12.60
CA LEU A 201 6.98 -18.91 13.21
C LEU A 201 8.38 -19.54 13.24
N ILE A 202 9.37 -18.81 12.74
CA ILE A 202 10.77 -19.24 12.76
C ILE A 202 11.57 -18.24 13.60
N ASP A 203 12.37 -18.76 14.53
CA ASP A 203 13.34 -17.94 15.26
C ASP A 203 14.47 -17.52 14.31
N PRO A 204 14.67 -16.22 14.06
CA PRO A 204 15.67 -15.75 13.11
C PRO A 204 17.12 -16.03 13.54
N ALA A 205 17.37 -16.23 14.84
CA ALA A 205 18.71 -16.50 15.36
C ALA A 205 19.11 -17.97 15.20
N THR A 206 18.17 -18.88 15.40
CA THR A 206 18.43 -20.33 15.40
C THR A 206 17.95 -21.04 14.13
N GLY A 207 17.02 -20.43 13.38
CA GLY A 207 16.36 -21.04 12.24
C GLY A 207 15.33 -22.12 12.61
N GLN A 208 15.04 -22.31 13.90
CA GLN A 208 14.13 -23.34 14.38
C GLN A 208 12.67 -22.87 14.34
N VAL A 209 11.75 -23.82 14.15
CA VAL A 209 10.32 -23.58 14.29
C VAL A 209 10.00 -23.28 15.75
N VAL A 210 9.24 -22.20 15.96
CA VAL A 210 8.73 -21.80 17.26
C VAL A 210 7.37 -22.45 17.44
N LEU A 211 7.28 -23.38 18.37
CA LEU A 211 6.04 -24.07 18.71
C LEU A 211 5.10 -23.13 19.47
N GLN A 212 3.81 -23.27 19.17
CA GLN A 212 2.76 -22.73 20.02
C GLN A 212 2.70 -23.51 21.35
N PRO A 213 2.10 -22.96 22.42
CA PRO A 213 2.01 -23.63 23.71
C PRO A 213 1.25 -24.97 23.69
N ASP A 214 0.36 -25.16 22.72
CA ASP A 214 -0.36 -26.43 22.47
C ASP A 214 0.48 -27.46 21.68
N GLY A 215 1.70 -27.11 21.27
CA GLY A 215 2.60 -27.93 20.46
C GLY A 215 2.42 -27.76 18.96
N SER A 216 1.48 -26.94 18.50
CA SER A 216 1.25 -26.69 17.08
C SER A 216 2.42 -25.93 16.43
N GLU A 217 2.81 -26.34 15.23
CA GLU A 217 3.93 -25.73 14.48
C GLU A 217 3.51 -24.55 13.59
N PHE A 218 2.21 -24.45 13.29
CA PHE A 218 1.69 -23.50 12.32
C PHE A 218 0.34 -22.94 12.74
N PHE A 219 -0.04 -21.80 12.15
CA PHE A 219 -1.37 -21.22 12.26
C PHE A 219 -1.95 -20.96 10.86
N VAL A 220 -3.23 -21.28 10.67
CA VAL A 220 -3.95 -20.97 9.43
C VAL A 220 -4.30 -19.48 9.42
N PHE A 221 -4.16 -18.81 8.27
CA PHE A 221 -4.43 -17.37 8.15
C PHE A 221 -5.34 -17.00 6.98
N THR A 222 -5.91 -18.00 6.30
CA THR A 222 -6.80 -17.85 5.15
C THR A 222 -8.11 -18.59 5.35
N GLY A 223 -9.23 -17.99 4.93
CA GLY A 223 -10.54 -18.66 4.81
C GLY A 223 -10.99 -18.97 3.38
N ASP A 224 -12.25 -19.37 3.22
CA ASP A 224 -12.84 -19.98 2.01
C ASP A 224 -13.00 -19.06 0.78
N ASN A 225 -12.65 -17.77 0.90
CA ASN A 225 -12.85 -16.78 -0.17
C ASN A 225 -11.64 -15.85 -0.30
N LEU A 226 -10.71 -16.20 -1.18
CA LEU A 226 -9.46 -15.48 -1.41
C LEU A 226 -9.41 -14.76 -2.77
N ALA A 227 -10.05 -15.34 -3.79
CA ALA A 227 -9.93 -14.91 -5.19
C ALA A 227 -10.19 -13.42 -5.41
N GLY A 228 -9.20 -12.69 -5.96
CA GLY A 228 -9.30 -11.28 -6.30
C GLY A 228 -9.38 -10.33 -5.10
N LYS A 229 -9.08 -10.80 -3.88
CA LYS A 229 -9.21 -10.04 -2.65
C LYS A 229 -7.87 -9.50 -2.17
N SER A 230 -7.90 -8.38 -1.47
CA SER A 230 -6.79 -7.89 -0.65
C SER A 230 -7.24 -7.87 0.80
N LYS A 231 -6.39 -8.37 1.71
CA LYS A 231 -6.73 -8.53 3.13
C LYS A 231 -5.57 -8.14 4.04
N ILE A 232 -5.91 -7.71 5.25
CA ILE A 232 -4.98 -7.73 6.39
C ILE A 232 -5.37 -8.89 7.28
N THR A 233 -4.43 -9.76 7.61
CA THR A 233 -4.63 -10.76 8.66
C THR A 233 -3.88 -10.32 9.91
N THR A 234 -4.64 -10.01 10.95
CA THR A 234 -4.09 -9.77 12.28
C THR A 234 -3.79 -11.10 12.95
N VAL A 235 -2.58 -11.24 13.48
CA VAL A 235 -2.12 -12.47 14.13
C VAL A 235 -1.84 -12.13 15.59
N ALA A 236 -2.64 -12.69 16.49
CA ALA A 236 -2.55 -12.47 17.94
C ALA A 236 -2.54 -13.83 18.64
N ASP A 237 -2.34 -13.81 19.95
CA ASP A 237 -2.46 -14.98 20.80
C ASP A 237 -3.59 -14.81 21.82
N ASP A 238 -4.25 -15.92 22.15
CA ASP A 238 -5.26 -15.96 23.20
C ASP A 238 -4.61 -16.01 24.60
N ASN A 239 -5.44 -16.14 25.65
CA ASN A 239 -4.95 -16.20 27.03
C ASN A 239 -4.10 -17.45 27.34
N ASN A 240 -4.10 -18.45 26.47
CA ASN A 240 -3.28 -19.66 26.57
C ASN A 240 -2.07 -19.63 25.64
N GLY A 241 -1.92 -18.55 24.88
CA GLY A 241 -0.85 -18.36 23.90
C GLY A 241 -1.10 -19.07 22.57
N ALA A 242 -2.29 -19.64 22.32
CA ALA A 242 -2.64 -20.20 21.02
C ALA A 242 -2.83 -19.06 20.01
N ILE A 243 -2.27 -19.20 18.81
CA ILE A 243 -2.31 -18.18 17.79
C ILE A 243 -3.70 -18.15 17.15
N MET A 244 -4.29 -16.96 17.16
CA MET A 244 -5.56 -16.63 16.54
C MET A 244 -5.35 -15.62 15.41
N THR A 245 -6.10 -15.81 14.33
CA THR A 245 -6.07 -14.89 13.19
C THR A 245 -7.44 -14.27 12.93
N ASN A 246 -7.47 -12.96 12.69
CA ASN A 246 -8.67 -12.27 12.20
C ASN A 246 -8.36 -11.54 10.90
N GLU A 247 -9.25 -11.69 9.92
CA GLU A 247 -9.13 -11.06 8.61
C GLU A 247 -9.90 -9.72 8.54
N ILE A 248 -9.30 -8.73 7.88
CA ILE A 248 -9.93 -7.47 7.50
C ILE A 248 -9.86 -7.39 5.98
N GLU A 249 -11.01 -7.46 5.31
CA GLU A 249 -11.10 -7.25 3.87
C GLU A 249 -10.91 -5.77 3.52
N LEU A 250 -10.19 -5.50 2.43
CA LEU A 250 -9.79 -4.16 2.01
C LEU A 250 -10.56 -3.63 0.81
#